data_AF-A0A2R4VUI4-F1
#
_entry.id   AF-A0A2R4VUI4-F1
#
_cell.length_a   1.000
_cell.length_b   1.000
_cell.length_c   1.000
_cell.angle_alpha   90.00
_cell.angle_beta   90.00
_cell.angle_gamma   90.00
#
_symmetry.space_group_name_H-M   'P 1'
#
loop_
_entity.id
_entity.type
_entity.pdbx_description
1 polymer ?
#
loop_
_entity_poly.entity_id
_entity_poly.type
_entity_poly.pdbx_seq_one_letter_code
_entity_poly.pdbx_strand_id
1 'polypeptide(L)'
;MTRFALFAPMAALLLTGPLALPAASPAAAEPMKGRYELRCQDPQTRQWTVAGQLSDPEIVDRPAVGGQAGGREVRGTGTDGKPMVLPMPSDRTCMLSAR
;
A
#
# COMPACT_ATOMS: atom_id res chain seq x y z
N MET A 1 -45.73 53.89 -6.65
CA MET A 1 -45.36 52.78 -7.55
C MET A 1 -44.44 53.34 -8.63
N THR A 2 -43.17 52.96 -8.64
CA THR A 2 -42.35 52.62 -9.84
C THR A 2 -40.89 52.43 -9.40
N ARG A 3 -40.50 51.15 -9.34
CA ARG A 3 -39.10 50.72 -9.30
C ARG A 3 -38.58 50.77 -10.74
N PHE A 4 -37.46 51.44 -10.99
CA PHE A 4 -36.64 51.22 -12.18
C PHE A 4 -35.20 50.98 -11.73
N ALA A 5 -34.71 49.81 -12.10
CA ALA A 5 -33.33 49.39 -11.99
C ALA A 5 -32.43 50.29 -12.87
N LEU A 6 -31.13 50.33 -12.57
CA LEU A 6 -30.10 49.85 -13.50
C LEU A 6 -28.66 50.02 -12.96
N PHE A 7 -27.87 49.00 -13.33
CA PHE A 7 -26.40 48.92 -13.45
C PHE A 7 -25.51 48.63 -12.22
N ALA A 8 -25.00 47.39 -12.25
CA ALA A 8 -23.91 46.80 -11.49
C ALA A 8 -22.54 47.43 -11.86
N PRO A 9 -21.46 47.11 -11.12
CA PRO A 9 -20.70 45.90 -11.50
C PRO A 9 -20.11 45.08 -10.34
N MET A 10 -19.99 43.78 -10.63
CA MET A 10 -18.92 42.86 -10.22
C MET A 10 -17.82 43.45 -9.31
N ALA A 11 -17.70 42.91 -8.10
CA ALA A 11 -16.43 42.89 -7.38
C ALA A 11 -16.33 41.67 -6.45
N ALA A 12 -15.38 40.80 -6.80
CA ALA A 12 -14.54 40.04 -5.89
C ALA A 12 -15.22 39.06 -4.90
N LEU A 13 -15.49 37.84 -5.38
CA LEU A 13 -15.32 36.64 -4.54
C LEU A 13 -14.00 35.97 -4.94
N LEU A 14 -12.89 36.56 -4.48
CA LEU A 14 -11.60 35.87 -4.41
C LEU A 14 -11.66 34.90 -3.21
N LEU A 15 -12.29 33.74 -3.42
CA LEU A 15 -12.11 32.57 -2.58
C LEU A 15 -10.97 31.72 -3.15
N THR A 16 -9.76 32.27 -3.15
CA THR A 16 -8.52 31.49 -3.28
C THR A 16 -8.22 30.86 -1.92
N GLY A 17 -9.02 29.89 -1.52
CA GLY A 17 -8.63 28.96 -0.46
C GLY A 17 -7.65 27.97 -1.07
N PRO A 18 -6.40 27.84 -0.58
CA PRO A 18 -5.60 26.69 -0.92
C PRO A 18 -6.28 25.50 -0.25
N LEU A 19 -6.99 24.69 -1.04
CA LEU A 19 -7.21 23.30 -0.70
C LEU A 19 -5.83 22.64 -0.69
N ALA A 20 -5.12 22.80 0.42
CA ALA A 20 -4.00 21.96 0.77
C ALA A 20 -4.59 20.56 0.96
N LEU A 21 -4.61 19.80 -0.14
CA LEU A 21 -4.82 18.36 -0.07
C LEU A 21 -3.82 17.84 0.96
N PRO A 22 -4.25 17.16 2.03
CA PRO A 22 -3.31 16.47 2.88
C PRO A 22 -2.58 15.49 1.98
N ALA A 23 -1.28 15.71 1.78
CA ALA A 23 -0.39 14.75 1.18
C ALA A 23 -0.53 13.48 2.03
N ALA A 24 -1.24 12.49 1.52
CA ALA A 24 -1.28 11.18 2.13
C ALA A 24 0.16 10.65 2.09
N SER A 25 0.86 10.79 3.21
CA SER A 25 2.11 10.10 3.43
C SER A 25 1.86 8.63 3.08
N PRO A 26 2.69 7.98 2.25
CA PRO A 26 2.58 6.55 2.09
C PRO A 26 2.68 5.99 3.51
N ALA A 27 1.65 5.27 3.95
CA ALA A 27 1.68 4.54 5.20
C ALA A 27 2.79 3.49 5.03
N ALA A 28 4.03 3.89 5.37
CA ALA A 28 5.13 2.97 5.54
C ALA A 28 4.69 2.08 6.69
N ALA A 29 4.27 0.86 6.36
CA ALA A 29 3.83 -0.10 7.34
C ALA A 29 4.99 -0.28 8.33
N GLU A 30 4.77 0.08 9.60
CA GLU A 30 5.77 -0.16 10.64
C GLU A 30 6.13 -1.65 10.63
N PRO A 31 7.42 -2.01 10.73
CA PRO A 31 7.84 -3.40 10.72
C PRO A 31 7.11 -4.14 11.84
N MET A 32 6.36 -5.18 11.48
CA MET A 32 5.52 -5.89 12.44
C MET A 32 6.44 -6.66 13.38
N LYS A 33 6.53 -6.27 14.65
CA LYS A 33 7.45 -6.92 15.59
C LYS A 33 7.02 -8.35 15.88
N GLY A 34 7.96 -9.29 15.78
CA GLY A 34 7.74 -10.70 16.09
C GLY A 34 7.96 -11.63 14.92
N ARG A 35 7.62 -12.92 15.10
CA ARG A 35 7.79 -13.96 14.08
C ARG A 35 6.51 -14.15 13.29
N TYR A 36 6.65 -14.18 11.98
CA TYR A 36 5.55 -14.30 11.04
C TYR A 36 5.84 -15.37 10.00
N GLU A 37 4.76 -15.98 9.52
CA GLU A 37 4.78 -16.87 8.38
C GLU A 37 4.12 -16.20 7.19
N LEU A 38 4.79 -16.21 6.05
CA LEU A 38 4.13 -15.90 4.78
C LEU A 38 3.42 -17.14 4.29
N ARG A 39 2.10 -17.08 4.18
CA ARG A 39 1.25 -18.13 3.64
C ARG A 39 0.61 -17.64 2.35
N CYS A 40 0.70 -18.43 1.29
CA CYS A 40 0.04 -18.13 0.03
C CYS A 40 -0.96 -19.23 -0.30
N GLN A 41 -2.16 -18.82 -0.69
CA GLN A 41 -3.20 -19.73 -1.13
C GLN A 41 -2.91 -20.18 -2.56
N ASP A 42 -2.94 -21.48 -2.80
CA ASP A 42 -2.87 -22.05 -4.13
C ASP A 42 -4.19 -21.76 -4.87
N PRO A 43 -4.15 -21.12 -6.05
CA PRO A 43 -5.36 -20.74 -6.77
C PRO A 43 -6.14 -21.93 -7.34
N GLN A 44 -5.51 -23.08 -7.55
CA GLN A 44 -6.15 -24.27 -8.10
C GLN A 44 -6.81 -25.11 -7.00
N THR A 45 -6.08 -25.39 -5.93
CA THR A 45 -6.52 -26.27 -4.85
C THR A 45 -7.20 -25.52 -3.69
N ARG A 46 -7.10 -24.19 -3.66
CA ARG A 46 -7.55 -23.30 -2.58
C ARG A 46 -6.91 -23.59 -1.22
N GLN A 47 -5.84 -24.38 -1.19
CA GLN A 47 -5.11 -24.71 0.02
C GLN A 47 -4.10 -23.61 0.37
N TRP A 48 -3.85 -23.39 1.65
CA TRP A 48 -2.84 -22.43 2.11
C TRP A 48 -1.51 -23.14 2.34
N THR A 49 -0.46 -22.69 1.64
CA THR A 49 0.90 -23.22 1.78
C THR A 49 1.82 -22.18 2.40
N VAL A 50 2.71 -22.60 3.29
CA VAL A 50 3.73 -21.74 3.89
C VAL A 50 4.85 -21.52 2.87
N ALA A 51 5.04 -20.28 2.45
CA ALA A 51 6.14 -19.88 1.57
C ALA A 51 7.45 -19.65 2.35
N GLY A 52 7.36 -19.26 3.61
CA GLY A 52 8.51 -19.12 4.49
C GLY A 52 8.17 -18.43 5.81
N GLN A 53 9.19 -18.26 6.65
CA GLN A 53 9.08 -17.62 7.96
C GLN A 53 10.13 -16.54 8.09
N LEU A 54 9.74 -15.42 8.69
CA LEU A 54 10.61 -14.28 8.90
C LEU A 54 10.15 -13.49 10.12
N SER A 55 11.10 -12.79 10.73
CA SER A 55 10.89 -11.89 11.84
C SER A 55 10.94 -10.46 11.32
N ASP A 56 10.14 -9.59 11.93
CA ASP A 56 10.03 -8.18 11.54
C ASP A 56 9.74 -7.99 10.04
N PRO A 57 8.66 -8.60 9.49
CA PRO A 57 8.28 -8.45 8.10
C PRO A 57 8.06 -7.00 7.69
N GLU A 58 8.59 -6.69 6.52
CA GLU A 58 8.28 -5.48 5.75
C GLU A 58 7.84 -5.88 4.34
N ILE A 59 6.67 -5.41 3.91
CA ILE A 59 6.17 -5.64 2.55
C ILE A 59 6.68 -4.50 1.67
N VAL A 60 7.44 -4.84 0.65
CA VAL A 60 8.01 -3.89 -0.31
C VAL A 60 7.43 -4.14 -1.69
N ASP A 61 6.89 -3.10 -2.31
CA ASP A 61 6.46 -3.15 -3.71
C ASP A 61 7.67 -3.21 -4.64
N ARG A 62 7.70 -4.22 -5.50
CA ARG A 62 8.70 -4.35 -6.55
C ARG A 62 8.11 -3.80 -7.85
N PRO A 63 8.66 -2.69 -8.38
CA PRO A 63 8.17 -2.14 -9.63
C PRO A 63 8.35 -3.15 -10.76
N ALA A 64 7.38 -3.20 -11.67
CA ALA A 64 7.52 -3.96 -12.91
C ALA A 64 8.67 -3.39 -13.73
N VAL A 65 9.71 -4.17 -14.00
CA VAL A 65 10.86 -3.75 -14.83
C VAL A 65 10.94 -4.69 -16.04
N GLY A 66 10.98 -4.11 -17.24
CA GLY A 66 11.33 -4.85 -18.46
C GLY A 66 10.42 -6.05 -18.80
N GLY A 67 9.09 -5.90 -18.69
CA GLY A 67 8.13 -6.96 -19.05
C GLY A 67 7.92 -8.03 -17.97
N GLN A 68 8.63 -7.94 -16.83
CA GLN A 68 8.36 -8.77 -15.67
C GLN A 68 7.23 -8.15 -14.85
N ALA A 69 6.18 -8.94 -14.60
CA ALA A 69 5.04 -8.50 -13.81
C ALA A 69 5.53 -7.97 -12.45
N GLY A 70 5.14 -6.75 -12.12
CA GLY A 70 5.37 -6.17 -10.80
C GLY A 70 4.73 -7.06 -9.73
N GLY A 71 5.31 -7.05 -8.54
CA GLY A 71 4.83 -7.85 -7.43
C GLY A 71 5.25 -7.26 -6.11
N ARG A 72 5.01 -8.00 -5.04
CA ARG A 72 5.45 -7.60 -3.70
C ARG A 72 6.50 -8.59 -3.23
N GLU A 73 7.38 -8.14 -2.36
CA GLU A 73 8.33 -8.97 -1.65
C GLU A 73 8.18 -8.70 -0.16
N VAL A 74 8.29 -9.76 0.65
CA VAL A 74 8.36 -9.60 2.10
C VAL A 74 9.81 -9.75 2.51
N ARG A 75 10.36 -8.68 3.07
CA ARG A 75 11.70 -8.66 3.64
C ARG A 75 11.61 -8.86 5.14
N GLY A 76 12.62 -9.48 5.73
CA GLY A 76 12.70 -9.63 7.18
C GLY A 76 13.94 -10.43 7.55
N THR A 77 13.94 -10.94 8.77
CA THR A 77 15.02 -11.78 9.30
C THR A 77 14.59 -13.24 9.36
N GLY A 78 15.28 -14.12 8.65
CA GLY A 78 15.03 -15.56 8.67
C GLY A 78 15.20 -16.18 10.07
N THR A 79 14.79 -17.43 10.23
CA THR A 79 14.94 -18.17 11.49
C THR A 79 16.40 -18.41 11.89
N ASP A 80 17.32 -18.28 10.93
CA ASP A 80 18.77 -18.35 11.10
C ASP A 80 19.41 -17.00 11.48
N GLY A 81 18.61 -15.95 11.65
CA GLY A 81 19.08 -14.61 11.98
C GLY A 81 19.63 -13.81 10.79
N LYS A 82 19.51 -14.32 9.56
CA LYS A 82 20.01 -13.63 8.36
C LYS A 82 18.89 -12.87 7.64
N PRO A 83 19.21 -11.79 6.91
CA PRO A 83 18.26 -11.13 6.04
C PRO A 83 17.68 -12.12 5.02
N MET A 84 16.35 -12.15 4.91
CA MET A 84 15.61 -13.03 4.01
C MET A 84 14.59 -12.20 3.22
N VAL A 85 14.38 -12.58 1.96
CA VAL A 85 13.34 -12.01 1.10
C VAL A 85 12.47 -13.14 0.59
N LEU A 86 11.17 -13.06 0.85
CA LEU A 86 10.18 -13.99 0.34
C LEU A 86 9.36 -13.33 -0.77
N PRO A 87 9.16 -13.99 -1.92
CA PRO A 87 8.29 -13.48 -2.96
C PRO A 87 6.84 -13.48 -2.46
N MET A 88 6.10 -12.42 -2.75
CA MET A 88 4.66 -12.33 -2.59
C MET A 88 4.04 -12.19 -3.98
N PRO A 89 3.74 -13.32 -4.65
CA PRO A 89 3.32 -13.31 -6.04
C PRO A 89 1.94 -12.68 -6.21
N SER A 90 1.76 -11.90 -7.27
CA SER A 90 0.50 -11.22 -7.59
C SER A 90 -0.59 -12.16 -8.13
N ASP A 91 -0.22 -13.36 -8.59
CA ASP A 91 -1.13 -14.39 -9.11
C ASP A 91 -1.91 -15.15 -8.01
N ARG A 92 -1.58 -14.90 -6.74
CA ARG A 92 -2.17 -15.63 -5.61
C ARG A 92 -2.38 -14.76 -4.38
N THR A 93 -3.34 -15.16 -3.55
CA THR A 93 -3.60 -14.48 -2.28
C THR A 93 -2.56 -14.90 -1.26
N CYS A 94 -1.76 -13.95 -0.77
CA CYS A 94 -0.80 -14.18 0.31
C CYS A 94 -1.15 -13.37 1.56
N MET A 95 -0.87 -13.95 2.73
CA MET A 95 -1.14 -13.38 4.04
C MET A 95 0.03 -13.65 4.99
N LEU A 96 0.38 -12.66 5.81
CA LEU A 96 1.28 -12.84 6.93
C LEU A 96 0.49 -13.27 8.16
N SER A 97 0.87 -14.38 8.79
CA SER A 97 0.28 -14.87 10.03
C SER A 97 1.32 -14.82 11.14
N ALA A 98 0.96 -14.25 12.29
CA ALA A 98 1.82 -14.30 13.48
C ALA A 98 1.98 -15.75 13.96
N ARG A 99 3.17 -16.11 14.41
CA ARG A 99 3.52 -17.45 14.91
C ARG A 99 3.88 -17.43 16.38
#